data_AF-A0A933WHV3-F1
#
_entry.id   AF-A0A933WHV3-F1
#
_cell.length_a   1.000
_cell.length_b   1.000
_cell.length_c   1.000
_cell.angle_alpha   90.00
_cell.angle_beta   90.00
_cell.angle_gamma   90.00
#
_symmetry.space_group_name_H-M   'P 1'
#
loop_
_entity.id
_entity.type
_entity.pdbx_description
1 polymer ?
#
loop_
_entity_poly.entity_id
_entity_poly.type
_entity_poly.pdbx_seq_one_letter_code
_entity_poly.pdbx_strand_id
1 'polypeptide(L)'
;MECFSVYIFVKYGRCFKGGVRRNAEKQLLATLSPEDLALHQLVIDIRDKYIVHSVNDLELHKVRVWLNSEERGRKINNVNIESHYLAGPEPQLFERLKHLINKLLVWIDAEKKREEEKLIELVGKRYNLNDLYSRKAESPDEIDYSRVVQPRRNP
;
A
#
# COMPACT_ATOMS: atom_id res chain seq x y z
N MET A 1 5.08 -11.61 -15.24
CA MET A 1 5.46 -11.49 -13.82
C MET A 1 5.90 -10.07 -13.43
N GLU A 2 6.35 -9.24 -14.37
CA GLU A 2 6.87 -7.88 -14.13
C GLU A 2 5.83 -6.84 -13.66
N CYS A 3 4.55 -6.99 -14.01
CA CYS A 3 3.52 -6.08 -13.51
C CYS A 3 3.32 -6.15 -11.98
N PHE A 4 3.72 -7.25 -11.33
CA PHE A 4 3.59 -7.42 -9.87
C PHE A 4 4.70 -6.70 -9.09
N SER A 5 5.91 -6.58 -9.63
CA SER A 5 7.05 -5.97 -8.92
C SER A 5 6.86 -4.46 -8.71
N VAL A 6 6.38 -3.76 -9.74
CA VAL A 6 6.07 -2.33 -9.68
C VAL A 6 4.96 -2.05 -8.68
N TYR A 7 3.93 -2.90 -8.67
CA TYR A 7 2.82 -2.78 -7.73
C TYR A 7 3.26 -2.89 -6.27
N ILE A 8 4.25 -3.74 -5.97
CA ILE A 8 4.83 -3.88 -4.62
C ILE A 8 5.42 -2.53 -4.16
N PHE A 9 6.22 -1.88 -5.00
CA PHE A 9 6.82 -0.58 -4.64
C PHE A 9 5.79 0.53 -4.46
N VAL A 10 4.78 0.58 -5.32
CA VAL A 10 3.67 1.54 -5.19
C VAL A 10 2.91 1.32 -3.89
N LYS A 11 2.55 0.07 -3.57
CA LYS A 11 1.81 -0.25 -2.34
C LYS A 11 2.63 0.02 -1.09
N TYR A 12 3.89 -0.41 -1.08
CA TYR A 12 4.81 -0.14 0.02
C TYR A 12 4.96 1.36 0.24
N GLY A 13 5.31 2.13 -0.80
CA GLY A 13 5.55 3.57 -0.68
C GLY A 13 4.33 4.37 -0.23
N ARG A 14 3.11 3.94 -0.56
CA ARG A 14 1.87 4.59 -0.09
C ARG A 14 1.70 4.54 1.43
N CYS A 15 2.29 3.55 2.11
CA CYS A 15 2.24 3.47 3.58
C CYS A 15 3.04 4.59 4.26
N PHE A 16 3.98 5.21 3.54
CA PHE A 16 4.96 6.16 4.09
C PHE A 16 4.81 7.57 3.49
N LYS A 17 4.50 7.69 2.19
CA LYS A 17 4.50 8.98 1.49
C LYS A 17 3.15 9.72 1.44
N GLY A 18 2.16 9.34 2.25
CA GLY A 18 0.82 9.94 2.21
C GLY A 18 0.11 10.13 3.56
N GLY A 19 -0.53 11.29 3.73
CA GLY A 19 -1.55 11.55 4.76
C GLY A 19 -1.09 12.10 6.11
N VAL A 20 -2.07 12.30 7.01
CA VAL A 20 -1.94 12.89 8.37
C VAL A 20 -1.17 11.98 9.36
N ARG A 21 -0.77 10.78 8.95
CA ARG A 21 -0.21 9.72 9.82
C ARG A 21 1.30 9.80 10.07
N ARG A 22 1.90 10.98 9.93
CA ARG A 22 3.37 11.21 9.95
C ARG A 22 4.06 10.88 11.29
N ASN A 23 3.35 10.83 12.41
CA ASN A 23 3.98 10.60 13.72
C ASN A 23 4.29 9.12 13.99
N ALA A 24 3.37 8.21 13.62
CA ALA A 24 3.58 6.77 13.77
C ALA A 24 4.71 6.27 12.85
N GLU A 25 4.79 6.84 11.64
CA GLU A 25 5.87 6.58 10.70
C GLU A 25 7.26 6.90 11.29
N LYS A 26 7.43 8.08 11.90
CA LYS A 26 8.72 8.47 12.47
C LYS A 26 9.19 7.53 13.58
N GLN A 27 8.26 7.11 14.46
CA GLN A 27 8.57 6.17 15.53
C GLN A 27 8.95 4.80 14.97
N LEU A 28 8.20 4.31 13.98
CA LEU A 28 8.48 3.06 13.28
C LEU A 28 9.87 3.06 12.63
N LEU A 29 10.18 4.09 11.83
CA LEU A 29 11.45 4.21 11.13
C LEU A 29 12.64 4.35 12.10
N ALA A 30 12.44 4.96 13.26
CA ALA A 30 13.48 5.08 14.28
C ALA A 30 13.87 3.73 14.94
N THR A 31 13.04 2.70 14.82
CA THR A 31 13.34 1.35 15.34
C THR A 31 14.07 0.45 14.34
N LEU A 32 14.21 0.88 13.10
CA LEU A 32 14.87 0.09 12.06
C LEU A 32 16.39 0.10 12.23
N SER A 33 17.03 -1.02 11.87
CA SER A 33 18.48 -1.05 11.74
C SER A 33 18.94 -0.11 10.61
N PRO A 34 20.21 0.33 10.61
CA PRO A 34 20.75 1.14 9.52
C PRO A 34 20.58 0.50 8.13
N GLU A 35 20.72 -0.83 8.07
CA GLU A 35 20.55 -1.61 6.84
C GLU A 35 19.10 -1.64 6.35
N ASP A 36 18.15 -1.84 7.27
CA ASP A 36 16.72 -1.84 6.99
C ASP A 36 16.25 -0.44 6.56
N LEU A 37 16.78 0.61 7.19
CA LEU A 37 16.49 2.01 6.83
C LEU A 37 17.05 2.37 5.45
N ALA A 38 18.27 1.92 5.13
CA ALA A 38 18.85 2.10 3.81
C ALA A 38 18.02 1.39 2.73
N LEU A 39 17.53 0.17 3.03
CA LEU A 39 16.63 -0.57 2.14
C LEU A 39 15.28 0.14 1.97
N HIS A 40 14.69 0.65 3.05
CA HIS A 40 13.47 1.47 3.00
C HIS A 40 13.66 2.66 2.07
N GLN A 41 14.73 3.43 2.26
CA GLN A 41 15.03 4.61 1.45
C GLN A 41 15.25 4.25 -0.02
N LEU A 42 16.03 3.19 -0.30
CA LEU A 42 16.25 2.69 -1.65
C LEU A 42 14.92 2.37 -2.36
N VAL A 43 14.00 1.69 -1.69
CA VAL A 43 12.70 1.33 -2.26
C VAL A 43 11.83 2.57 -2.53
N ILE A 44 11.84 3.53 -1.62
CA ILE A 44 11.16 4.81 -1.79
C ILE A 44 11.74 5.57 -2.98
N ASP A 45 13.07 5.61 -3.12
CA ASP A 45 13.75 6.31 -4.19
C ASP A 45 13.50 5.64 -5.55
N ILE A 46 13.51 4.31 -5.60
CA ILE A 46 13.13 3.56 -6.81
C ILE A 46 11.71 3.93 -7.23
N ARG A 47 10.77 3.93 -6.28
CA ARG A 47 9.38 4.28 -6.55
C ARG A 47 9.26 5.70 -7.06
N ASP A 48 9.81 6.66 -6.32
CA ASP A 48 9.66 8.08 -6.63
C ASP A 48 10.34 8.39 -7.97
N LYS A 49 11.59 7.95 -8.18
CA LYS A 49 12.39 8.30 -9.36
C LYS A 49 11.96 7.57 -10.63
N TYR A 50 11.60 6.28 -10.53
CA TYR A 50 11.45 5.43 -11.71
C TYR A 50 10.04 4.91 -11.95
N ILE A 51 9.10 5.04 -11.01
CA ILE A 51 7.76 4.44 -11.12
C ILE A 51 6.64 5.48 -11.09
N VAL A 52 6.77 6.53 -10.28
CA VAL A 52 5.69 7.52 -10.08
C VAL A 52 5.72 8.64 -11.12
N HIS A 53 6.84 8.85 -11.79
CA HIS A 53 6.95 9.83 -12.86
C HIS A 53 6.47 9.24 -14.19
N SER A 54 5.48 9.89 -14.83
CA SER A 54 4.71 9.37 -15.97
C SER A 54 5.46 9.14 -17.28
N VAL A 55 6.78 9.35 -17.31
CA VAL A 55 7.65 9.02 -18.45
C VAL A 55 9.01 8.68 -17.86
N ASN A 56 9.39 7.40 -17.92
CA ASN A 56 10.73 6.97 -17.57
C ASN A 56 11.34 6.31 -18.82
N ASP A 57 12.58 6.65 -19.16
CA ASP A 57 13.30 6.08 -20.31
C ASP A 57 13.46 4.54 -20.20
N LEU A 58 13.20 3.99 -19.01
CA LEU A 58 13.21 2.56 -18.70
C LEU A 58 11.84 1.89 -18.86
N GLU A 59 10.78 2.63 -19.23
CA GLU A 59 9.44 2.13 -19.48
C GLU A 59 9.09 2.22 -20.96
N LEU A 60 8.80 1.08 -21.58
CA LEU A 60 8.29 0.99 -22.94
C LEU A 60 6.80 0.68 -22.90
N HIS A 61 5.98 1.70 -23.16
CA HIS A 61 4.55 1.53 -23.30
C HIS A 61 4.20 1.19 -24.76
N LYS A 62 3.51 0.06 -24.98
CA LYS A 62 2.93 -0.30 -26.27
C LYS A 62 1.42 -0.40 -26.14
N VAL A 63 0.71 0.29 -27.03
CA VAL A 63 -0.74 0.11 -27.17
C VAL A 63 -0.98 -1.19 -27.93
N ARG A 64 -1.65 -2.14 -27.28
CA ARG A 64 -2.06 -3.39 -27.91
C ARG A 64 -3.56 -3.34 -28.20
N VAL A 65 -3.90 -3.50 -29.48
CA VAL A 65 -5.29 -3.53 -29.95
C VAL A 65 -5.63 -4.97 -30.34
N TRP A 66 -6.71 -5.50 -29.77
CA TRP A 66 -7.24 -6.81 -30.11
C TRP A 66 -8.37 -6.64 -31.11
N LEU A 67 -8.24 -7.28 -32.28
CA LEU A 67 -9.23 -7.24 -33.35
C LEU A 67 -10.03 -8.53 -33.38
N ASN A 68 -11.29 -8.44 -33.79
CA ASN A 68 -12.06 -9.62 -34.19
C ASN A 68 -11.44 -10.32 -35.41
N SER A 69 -11.67 -11.62 -35.53
CA SER A 69 -11.41 -12.33 -36.78
C SER A 69 -12.27 -11.72 -37.91
N GLU A 70 -11.74 -11.73 -39.14
CA GLU A 70 -12.45 -11.11 -40.28
C GLU A 70 -13.83 -11.72 -40.51
N GLU A 71 -14.00 -13.02 -40.25
CA GLU A 71 -15.27 -13.75 -40.34
C GLU A 71 -16.37 -13.20 -39.42
N ARG A 72 -16.00 -12.52 -38.32
CA ARG A 72 -16.94 -11.93 -37.34
C ARG A 72 -17.14 -10.42 -37.54
N GLY A 73 -16.58 -9.86 -38.62
CA GLY A 73 -16.59 -8.43 -38.91
C GLY A 73 -15.45 -7.68 -38.23
N ARG A 74 -14.85 -6.74 -38.97
CA ARG A 74 -13.72 -5.93 -38.51
C ARG A 74 -14.17 -4.99 -37.38
N LYS A 75 -13.85 -5.35 -36.14
CA LYS A 75 -14.14 -4.55 -34.95
C LYS A 75 -13.01 -4.66 -33.94
N ILE A 76 -12.78 -3.57 -33.21
CA ILE A 76 -11.88 -3.55 -32.06
C ILE A 76 -12.62 -4.17 -30.87
N ASN A 77 -12.03 -5.20 -30.27
CA ASN A 77 -12.58 -5.87 -29.09
C ASN A 77 -12.07 -5.26 -27.79
N ASN A 78 -10.79 -4.93 -27.77
CA ASN A 78 -10.11 -4.47 -26.57
C ASN A 78 -8.90 -3.61 -26.96
N VAL A 79 -8.67 -2.53 -26.22
CA VAL A 79 -7.45 -1.73 -26.28
C VAL A 79 -6.83 -1.80 -24.90
N ASN A 80 -5.60 -2.29 -24.81
CA ASN A 80 -4.87 -2.34 -23.56
C ASN A 80 -3.49 -1.68 -23.73
N ILE A 81 -2.97 -1.13 -22.64
CA ILE A 81 -1.61 -0.58 -22.58
C ILE A 81 -0.74 -1.66 -21.97
N GLU A 82 0.24 -2.14 -22.72
CA GLU A 82 1.27 -3.05 -22.25
C GLU A 82 2.50 -2.25 -21.89
N SER A 83 2.88 -2.25 -20.61
CA SER A 83 4.11 -1.62 -20.14
C SER A 83 5.19 -2.67 -19.97
N HIS A 84 6.32 -2.50 -20.67
CA HIS A 84 7.54 -3.30 -20.50
C HIS A 84 8.58 -2.47 -19.77
N TYR A 85 9.32 -3.08 -18.83
CA TYR A 85 10.36 -2.39 -18.08
C TYR A 85 11.73 -2.93 -18.52
N LEU A 86 12.63 -2.04 -18.93
CA LEU A 86 13.95 -2.40 -19.48
C LEU A 86 14.93 -2.93 -18.42
N ALA A 87 14.69 -2.63 -17.14
CA ALA A 87 15.48 -3.15 -16.04
C ALA A 87 14.58 -3.39 -14.81
N GLY A 88 14.45 -4.65 -14.41
CA GLY A 88 13.83 -5.03 -13.15
C GLY A 88 14.84 -4.96 -12.00
N PRO A 89 14.41 -4.68 -10.77
CA PRO A 89 15.28 -4.81 -9.61
C PRO A 89 15.74 -6.26 -9.44
N GLU A 90 16.93 -6.44 -8.85
CA GLU A 90 17.47 -7.76 -8.55
C GLU A 90 16.51 -8.58 -7.68
N PRO A 91 16.36 -9.90 -7.91
CA PRO A 91 15.49 -10.77 -7.10
C PRO A 91 15.76 -10.66 -5.59
N GLN A 92 17.03 -10.47 -5.20
CA GLN A 92 17.46 -10.32 -3.83
C GLN A 92 16.86 -9.08 -3.15
N LEU A 93 16.55 -8.02 -3.91
CA LEU A 93 15.88 -6.85 -3.37
C LEU A 93 14.49 -7.20 -2.85
N PHE A 94 13.75 -8.05 -3.55
CA PHE A 94 12.40 -8.46 -3.14
C PHE A 94 12.43 -9.31 -1.87
N GLU A 95 13.39 -10.24 -1.74
CA GLU A 95 13.53 -11.04 -0.52
C GLU A 95 13.91 -10.17 0.68
N ARG A 96 14.83 -9.22 0.49
CA ARG A 96 15.19 -8.25 1.53
C ARG A 96 13.98 -7.38 1.91
N LEU A 97 13.23 -6.88 0.93
CA LEU A 97 12.03 -6.07 1.17
C LEU A 97 10.95 -6.88 1.88
N LYS A 98 10.74 -8.14 1.51
CA LYS A 98 9.81 -9.05 2.19
C LYS A 98 10.20 -9.24 3.65
N HIS A 99 11.49 -9.44 3.94
CA HIS A 99 11.97 -9.55 5.30
C HIS A 99 11.72 -8.27 6.10
N LEU A 100 12.00 -7.10 5.52
CA LEU A 100 11.67 -5.80 6.12
C LEU A 100 10.17 -5.66 6.39
N ILE A 101 9.30 -5.98 5.43
CA ILE A 101 7.85 -5.92 5.59
C ILE A 101 7.39 -6.81 6.76
N ASN A 102 7.93 -8.03 6.88
CA ASN A 102 7.59 -8.91 7.98
C ASN A 102 8.00 -8.32 9.34
N LYS A 103 9.18 -7.70 9.45
CA LYS A 103 9.58 -6.99 10.68
C LYS A 103 8.60 -5.86 11.02
N LEU A 104 8.20 -5.08 10.03
CA LEU A 104 7.25 -3.98 10.20
C LEU A 104 5.88 -4.49 10.66
N LEU A 105 5.39 -5.62 10.13
CA LEU A 105 4.13 -6.23 10.55
C LEU A 105 4.17 -6.67 12.02
N VAL A 106 5.26 -7.34 12.44
CA VAL A 106 5.46 -7.73 13.83
C VAL A 106 5.44 -6.51 14.76
N TRP A 107 6.11 -5.42 14.37
CA TRP A 107 6.08 -4.18 15.13
C TRP A 107 4.67 -3.58 15.21
N ILE A 108 3.94 -3.52 14.08
CA ILE A 108 2.58 -2.97 14.03
C ILE A 108 1.65 -3.73 14.96
N ASP A 109 1.75 -5.06 14.99
CA ASP A 109 0.90 -5.88 15.85
C ASP A 109 1.25 -5.72 17.33
N ALA A 110 2.54 -5.55 17.65
CA ALA A 110 2.97 -5.19 19.00
C ALA A 110 2.45 -3.81 19.44
N GLU A 111 2.46 -2.82 18.55
CA GLU A 111 1.96 -1.47 18.84
C GLU A 111 0.43 -1.47 19.02
N LYS A 112 -0.30 -2.19 18.17
CA LYS A 112 -1.75 -2.39 18.35
C LYS A 112 -2.08 -2.94 19.72
N LYS A 113 -1.40 -4.02 20.12
CA LYS A 113 -1.62 -4.65 21.43
C LYS A 113 -1.35 -3.67 22.58
N ARG A 114 -0.28 -2.86 22.47
CA ARG A 114 0.04 -1.84 23.48
C ARG A 114 -1.05 -0.76 23.57
N GLU A 115 -1.57 -0.30 22.44
CA GLU A 115 -2.66 0.68 22.41
C GLU A 115 -3.98 0.07 22.94
N GLU A 116 -4.28 -1.19 22.63
CA GLU A 116 -5.42 -1.92 23.19
C GLU A 116 -5.33 -2.01 24.72
N GLU A 117 -4.17 -2.36 25.27
CA GLU A 117 -3.94 -2.42 26.72
C GLU A 117 -4.14 -1.05 27.38
N LYS A 118 -3.61 0.02 26.78
CA LYS A 118 -3.82 1.40 27.27
C LYS A 118 -5.29 1.80 27.24
N LEU A 119 -6.02 1.44 26.17
CA LEU A 119 -7.45 1.74 26.06
C LEU A 119 -8.25 1.01 27.13
N ILE A 120 -7.96 -0.27 27.39
CA ILE A 120 -8.58 -1.05 28.47
C ILE A 120 -8.35 -0.36 29.82
N GLU A 121 -7.12 0.06 30.10
CA GLU A 121 -6.78 0.76 31.35
C GLU A 121 -7.56 2.08 31.49
N LEU A 122 -7.61 2.88 30.43
CA LEU A 122 -8.33 4.16 30.40
C LEU A 122 -9.84 3.98 30.58
N VAL A 123 -10.43 2.98 29.92
CA VAL A 123 -11.85 2.64 30.07
C VAL A 123 -12.13 2.17 31.49
N GLY A 124 -11.28 1.30 32.06
CA GLY A 124 -11.41 0.81 33.43
C GLY A 124 -11.30 1.90 34.50
N LYS A 125 -10.57 2.99 34.22
CA LYS A 125 -10.52 4.17 35.11
C LYS A 125 -11.77 5.05 35.02
N ARG A 126 -12.46 5.05 33.87
CA ARG A 126 -13.54 6.00 33.56
C ARG A 126 -14.94 5.41 33.71
N TYR A 127 -15.07 4.10 33.57
CA TYR A 127 -16.34 3.39 33.58
C TYR A 127 -16.30 2.20 34.53
N ASN A 128 -17.38 1.99 35.28
CA ASN A 128 -17.57 0.74 36.01
C ASN A 128 -18.17 -0.33 35.07
N LEU A 129 -18.03 -1.60 35.43
CA LEU A 129 -18.53 -2.72 34.61
C LEU A 129 -20.04 -2.61 34.32
N ASN A 130 -20.85 -2.18 35.29
CA ASN A 130 -22.30 -2.05 35.12
C ASN A 130 -22.68 -0.93 34.13
N ASP A 131 -21.91 0.16 34.08
CA ASP A 131 -22.08 1.25 33.12
C ASP A 131 -21.75 0.81 31.69
N LEU A 132 -20.80 -0.10 31.52
CA LEU A 132 -20.44 -0.67 30.21
C LEU A 132 -21.50 -1.66 29.72
N TYR A 133 -22.03 -2.53 30.59
CA TYR A 133 -23.09 -3.49 30.24
C TYR A 133 -24.45 -2.83 30.00
N SER A 134 -24.72 -1.68 30.62
CA SER A 134 -25.96 -0.92 30.40
C SER A 134 -25.95 -0.09 29.13
N ARG A 135 -24.77 0.18 28.56
CA ARG A 135 -24.63 0.80 27.23
C ARG A 135 -24.82 -0.28 26.16
N LYS A 136 -25.82 -0.12 25.30
CA LYS A 136 -25.86 -0.88 24.04
C LYS A 136 -24.63 -0.47 23.23
N ALA A 137 -23.76 -1.44 22.93
CA ALA A 137 -22.68 -1.21 21.98
C ALA A 137 -23.33 -0.86 20.63
N GLU A 138 -23.20 0.40 20.21
CA GLU A 138 -23.48 0.74 18.82
C GLU A 138 -22.46 -0.01 17.98
N SER A 139 -22.96 -0.80 17.02
CA SER A 139 -22.08 -1.38 16.02
C SER A 139 -21.36 -0.23 15.32
N PRO A 140 -20.04 -0.32 15.09
CA PRO A 140 -19.35 0.70 14.32
C PRO A 140 -20.10 0.90 13.00
N ASP A 141 -20.33 2.15 12.62
CA ASP A 141 -20.99 2.48 11.36
C ASP A 141 -20.39 1.61 10.25
N GLU A 142 -21.23 0.91 9.49
CA GLU A 142 -20.76 0.20 8.31
C GLU A 142 -20.00 1.21 7.46
N ILE A 143 -18.72 0.92 7.22
CA ILE A 143 -17.89 1.77 6.38
C ILE A 143 -18.55 1.76 5.01
N ASP A 144 -19.21 2.86 4.66
CA ASP A 144 -19.78 3.06 3.35
C ASP A 144 -18.63 3.13 2.32
N TYR A 145 -18.29 1.97 1.77
CA TYR A 145 -17.22 1.84 0.77
C TYR A 145 -17.48 2.70 -0.47
N SER A 146 -18.72 3.14 -0.73
CA SER A 146 -19.03 4.06 -1.83
C SER A 146 -18.46 5.47 -1.59
N ARG A 147 -18.22 5.88 -0.33
CA ARG A 147 -17.59 7.16 0.02
C ARG A 147 -16.06 7.11 0.00
N VAL A 148 -15.47 5.92 0.14
CA VAL A 148 -14.01 5.72 0.11
C VAL A 148 -13.50 5.63 -1.32
N VAL A 149 -14.32 5.12 -2.24
CA VAL A 149 -14.04 5.16 -3.68
C VAL A 149 -14.46 6.52 -4.24
N GLN A 150 -13.60 7.54 -4.09
CA GLN A 150 -13.81 8.76 -4.87
C GLN A 150 -13.84 8.39 -6.36
N PRO A 151 -14.83 8.86 -7.15
CA PRO A 151 -14.83 8.65 -8.57
C PRO A 151 -13.54 9.24 -9.13
N ARG A 152 -12.80 8.43 -9.90
CA ARG A 152 -11.66 8.93 -10.67
C ARG A 152 -12.16 10.12 -11.47
N ARG A 153 -11.63 11.32 -11.21
CA ARG A 153 -11.84 12.46 -12.11
C ARG A 153 -11.35 11.99 -13.48
N ASN A 154 -12.29 11.81 -14.40
CA ASN A 154 -11.95 11.56 -15.80
C ASN A 154 -11.14 12.77 -16.32
N PRO A 155 -10.08 12.54 -17.09
CA PRO A 155 -9.35 13.61 -17.76
C PRO A 155 -10.24 14.36 -18.76
#